data_AF-A0A3D9ZE29-F1
#
_entry.id   AF-A0A3D9ZE29-F1
#
_cell.length_a   1.000
_cell.length_b   1.000
_cell.length_c   1.000
_cell.angle_alpha   90.00
_cell.angle_beta   90.00
_cell.angle_gamma   90.00
#
_symmetry.space_group_name_H-M   'P 1'
#
loop_
_entity.id
_entity.type
_entity.pdbx_description
1 polymer ?
#
loop_
_entity_poly.entity_id
_entity_poly.type
_entity_poly.pdbx_seq_one_letter_code
_entity_poly.pdbx_strand_id
1 'polypeptide(L)'
;MVSVDHTVRATSGRETAPEDVVDRLLWQHAREILGRHARPGRDGGCDWCGGAWPCHSRRAAEHALAASRRPWREGWTARHDLNSVRVVARADRRRVAVS
;
A
#
# COMPACT_ATOMS: atom_id res chain seq x y z
N MET A 1 16.21 -43.71 16.98
CA MET A 1 16.47 -42.77 15.87
C MET A 1 15.11 -42.30 15.36
N VAL A 2 14.66 -41.12 15.78
CA VAL A 2 13.44 -40.50 15.22
C VAL A 2 13.89 -39.46 14.20
N SER A 3 13.78 -39.80 12.91
CA SER A 3 13.90 -38.82 11.83
C SER A 3 12.63 -37.99 11.83
N VAL A 4 12.69 -36.82 12.47
CA VAL A 4 11.70 -35.77 12.27
C VAL A 4 11.95 -35.15 10.91
N ASP A 5 11.22 -35.63 9.90
CA ASP A 5 11.15 -35.03 8.58
C ASP A 5 10.57 -33.62 8.72
N HIS A 6 11.46 -32.63 8.71
CA HIS A 6 11.10 -31.23 8.61
C HIS A 6 10.78 -30.98 7.14
N THR A 7 9.62 -31.48 6.70
CA THR A 7 8.98 -31.00 5.49
C THR A 7 8.66 -29.54 5.72
N VAL A 8 9.60 -28.68 5.34
CA VAL A 8 9.37 -27.26 5.12
C VAL A 8 8.27 -27.21 4.08
N ARG A 9 7.03 -27.06 4.55
CA ARG A 9 5.88 -26.77 3.71
C ARG A 9 6.27 -25.52 2.93
N ALA A 10 6.60 -25.71 1.65
CA ALA A 10 7.14 -24.68 0.79
C ALA A 10 6.36 -23.38 1.05
N THR A 11 7.05 -22.38 1.60
CA THR A 11 6.51 -21.04 1.74
C THR A 11 6.09 -20.63 0.34
N SER A 12 4.78 -20.48 0.15
CA SER A 12 4.12 -19.99 -1.06
C SER A 12 5.05 -19.00 -1.74
N GLY A 13 5.51 -19.37 -2.94
CA GLY A 13 6.63 -18.76 -3.63
C GLY A 13 6.62 -17.26 -3.45
N ARG A 14 7.73 -16.72 -2.96
CA ARG A 14 7.96 -15.28 -2.88
C ARG A 14 7.97 -14.77 -4.32
N GLU A 15 6.79 -14.46 -4.82
CA GLU A 15 6.62 -13.99 -6.19
C GLU A 15 7.49 -12.75 -6.33
N THR A 16 8.41 -12.82 -7.29
CA THR A 16 9.38 -11.74 -7.44
C THR A 16 8.61 -10.53 -7.94
N ALA A 17 8.49 -9.52 -7.09
CA ALA A 17 7.76 -8.31 -7.43
C ALA A 17 8.33 -7.73 -8.75
N PRO A 18 7.46 -7.30 -9.69
CA PRO A 18 7.89 -6.64 -10.92
C PRO A 18 8.84 -5.47 -10.68
N GLU A 19 9.65 -5.12 -11.67
CA GLU A 19 10.68 -4.07 -11.58
C GLU A 19 10.10 -2.67 -11.32
N ASP A 20 8.86 -2.41 -11.72
CA ASP A 20 8.15 -1.15 -11.51
C ASP A 20 7.53 -1.02 -10.11
N VAL A 21 7.61 -2.07 -9.28
CA VAL A 21 7.14 -2.05 -7.89
C VAL A 21 8.21 -1.43 -7.01
N VAL A 22 7.90 -0.25 -6.46
CA VAL A 22 8.74 0.50 -5.53
C VAL A 22 8.61 -0.04 -4.10
N ASP A 23 7.39 -0.35 -3.66
CA ASP A 23 7.10 -0.91 -2.34
C ASP A 23 6.62 -2.37 -2.47
N ARG A 24 7.58 -3.29 -2.36
CA ARG A 24 7.32 -4.74 -2.53
C ARG A 24 6.44 -5.32 -1.43
N LEU A 25 6.52 -4.79 -0.21
CA LEU A 25 5.73 -5.28 0.92
C LEU A 25 4.27 -4.85 0.76
N LEU A 26 4.04 -3.58 0.42
CA LEU A 26 2.71 -3.06 0.12
C LEU A 26 2.06 -3.78 -1.06
N TRP A 27 2.85 -4.06 -2.11
CA TRP A 27 2.41 -4.84 -3.26
C TRP A 27 1.98 -6.26 -2.88
N GLN A 28 2.80 -6.97 -2.09
CA GLN A 28 2.49 -8.33 -1.66
C GLN A 28 1.21 -8.38 -0.83
N HIS A 29 1.08 -7.50 0.16
CA HIS A 29 -0.13 -7.42 0.99
C HIS A 29 -1.37 -7.08 0.17
N ALA A 30 -1.26 -6.14 -0.78
CA ALA A 30 -2.37 -5.82 -1.67
C ALA A 30 -2.82 -7.05 -2.47
N ARG A 31 -1.89 -7.82 -3.02
CA ARG A 31 -2.20 -9.05 -3.79
C ARG A 31 -2.84 -10.14 -2.92
N GLU A 32 -2.36 -10.34 -1.71
CA GLU A 32 -2.96 -11.31 -0.77
C GLU A 32 -4.42 -10.96 -0.45
N ILE A 33 -4.70 -9.67 -0.20
CA ILE A 33 -6.07 -9.20 0.05
C ILE A 33 -6.91 -9.35 -1.22
N LEU A 34 -6.42 -8.97 -2.40
CA LEU A 34 -7.16 -9.14 -3.65
C LEU A 34 -7.47 -10.60 -3.98
N GLY A 35 -6.56 -11.52 -3.66
CA GLY A 35 -6.79 -12.95 -3.82
C GLY A 35 -7.92 -13.48 -2.93
N ARG A 36 -8.05 -12.95 -1.71
CA ARG A 36 -9.16 -13.29 -0.80
C ARG A 36 -10.47 -12.63 -1.21
N HIS A 37 -10.42 -11.38 -1.69
CA HIS A 37 -11.58 -10.58 -2.10
C HIS A 37 -11.73 -10.56 -3.63
N ALA A 38 -11.70 -11.75 -4.25
CA ALA A 38 -11.56 -11.88 -5.70
C ALA A 38 -12.88 -11.79 -6.47
N ARG A 39 -14.02 -12.17 -5.86
CA ARG A 39 -15.31 -12.26 -6.56
C ARG A 39 -16.52 -11.78 -5.75
N PRO A 40 -17.59 -11.33 -6.43
CA PRO A 40 -18.90 -11.22 -5.80
C PRO A 40 -19.47 -12.61 -5.49
N GLY A 41 -20.18 -12.73 -4.37
CA GLY A 41 -21.08 -13.82 -4.03
C GLY A 41 -22.43 -13.68 -4.74
N ARG A 42 -23.29 -14.70 -4.56
CA ARG A 42 -24.59 -14.80 -5.26
C ARG A 42 -25.55 -13.63 -4.98
N ASP A 43 -25.41 -13.02 -3.81
CA ASP A 43 -26.29 -11.93 -3.36
C ASP A 43 -25.76 -10.54 -3.74
N GLY A 44 -24.71 -10.46 -4.57
CA GLY A 44 -24.07 -9.20 -4.95
C GLY A 44 -23.14 -8.61 -3.88
N GLY A 45 -22.95 -9.28 -2.75
CA GLY A 45 -21.91 -8.99 -1.76
C GLY A 45 -20.56 -9.61 -2.14
N CYS A 46 -19.48 -9.29 -1.43
CA CYS A 46 -18.21 -10.00 -1.52
C CYS A 46 -18.35 -11.38 -0.86
N ASP A 47 -17.87 -12.42 -1.52
CA ASP A 47 -17.96 -13.80 -1.01
C ASP A 47 -17.12 -14.04 0.26
N TRP A 48 -16.09 -13.22 0.49
CA TRP A 48 -15.17 -13.38 1.63
C TRP A 48 -15.59 -12.57 2.86
N CYS A 49 -15.99 -11.31 2.70
CA CYS A 49 -16.38 -10.46 3.84
C CYS A 49 -17.88 -10.16 3.94
N GLY A 50 -18.70 -10.61 2.99
CA GLY A 50 -20.15 -10.36 2.97
C GLY A 50 -20.59 -8.92 2.65
N GLY A 51 -19.71 -7.93 2.80
CA GLY A 51 -20.02 -6.53 2.46
C GLY A 51 -20.29 -6.30 0.97
N ALA A 52 -20.99 -5.21 0.63
CA ALA A 52 -21.37 -4.88 -0.75
C ALA A 52 -20.19 -4.92 -1.73
N TRP A 53 -20.37 -5.52 -2.91
CA TRP A 53 -19.33 -5.60 -3.93
C TRP A 53 -19.27 -4.33 -4.81
N PRO A 54 -18.08 -3.79 -5.14
CA PRO A 54 -16.78 -4.14 -4.59
C PRO A 54 -16.62 -3.64 -3.14
N CYS A 55 -16.17 -4.54 -2.26
CA CYS A 55 -16.09 -4.24 -0.83
C CYS A 55 -14.97 -3.26 -0.52
N HIS A 56 -15.05 -2.65 0.68
CA HIS A 56 -14.06 -1.68 1.14
C HIS A 56 -12.63 -2.26 1.11
N SER A 57 -12.44 -3.48 1.60
CA SER A 57 -11.14 -4.16 1.61
C SER A 57 -10.56 -4.35 0.21
N ARG A 58 -11.39 -4.72 -0.77
CA ARG A 58 -10.97 -4.81 -2.17
C ARG A 58 -10.53 -3.45 -2.71
N ARG A 59 -11.36 -2.41 -2.53
CA ARG A 59 -11.04 -1.05 -3.00
C ARG A 59 -9.75 -0.52 -2.37
N ALA A 60 -9.54 -0.77 -1.08
CA ALA A 60 -8.31 -0.41 -0.38
C ALA A 60 -7.10 -1.15 -0.95
N ALA A 61 -7.23 -2.45 -1.23
CA ALA A 61 -6.16 -3.25 -1.81
C ALA A 61 -5.83 -2.85 -3.25
N GLU A 62 -6.82 -2.52 -4.08
CA GLU A 62 -6.60 -1.96 -5.43
C GLU A 62 -5.83 -0.64 -5.37
N HIS A 63 -6.20 0.24 -4.43
CA HIS A 63 -5.49 1.50 -4.19
C HIS A 63 -4.05 1.27 -3.69
N ALA A 64 -3.85 0.33 -2.77
CA ALA A 64 -2.52 -0.05 -2.28
C ALA A 64 -1.65 -0.65 -3.39
N LEU A 65 -2.22 -1.47 -4.27
CA LEU A 65 -1.51 -2.03 -5.43
C LEU A 65 -1.04 -0.92 -6.37
N ALA A 66 -1.89 0.06 -6.67
CA ALA A 66 -1.50 1.22 -7.47
C ALA A 66 -0.45 2.09 -6.77
N ALA A 67 -0.57 2.28 -5.46
CA ALA A 67 0.40 3.05 -4.66
C ALA A 67 1.77 2.36 -4.58
N SER A 68 1.82 1.02 -4.59
CA SER A 68 3.08 0.26 -4.53
C SER A 68 4.03 0.52 -5.70
N ARG A 69 3.52 1.02 -6.83
CA ARG A 69 4.28 1.39 -8.02
C ARG A 69 4.71 2.86 -8.02
N ARG A 70 4.20 3.66 -7.10
CA ARG A 70 4.51 5.09 -7.06
C ARG A 70 5.83 5.31 -6.32
N PRO A 71 6.75 6.15 -6.85
CA PRO A 71 7.94 6.54 -6.13
C PRO A 71 7.58 7.29 -4.84
N TRP A 72 7.59 6.60 -3.71
CA TRP A 72 7.37 7.23 -2.38
C TRP A 72 8.33 8.42 -2.16
N ARG A 73 9.52 8.35 -2.76
CA ARG A 73 10.56 9.38 -2.68
C ARG A 73 10.11 10.72 -3.27
N GLU A 74 9.46 10.74 -4.43
CA GLU A 74 9.05 12.00 -5.06
C GLU A 74 7.89 12.67 -4.30
N GLY A 75 6.93 11.88 -3.83
CA GLY A 75 5.82 12.40 -3.03
C GLY A 75 6.25 12.91 -1.66
N TRP A 76 7.19 12.24 -1.00
CA TRP A 76 7.76 12.69 0.28
C TRP A 76 8.65 13.92 0.09
N THR A 77 9.55 13.93 -0.89
CA THR A 77 10.42 15.07 -1.19
C THR A 77 9.60 16.30 -1.57
N ALA A 78 8.63 16.17 -2.48
CA ALA A 78 7.76 17.30 -2.85
C ALA A 78 6.97 17.85 -1.64
N ARG A 79 6.49 16.98 -0.75
CA ARG A 79 5.80 17.41 0.49
C ARG A 79 6.75 18.08 1.48
N HIS A 80 7.97 17.58 1.61
CA HIS A 80 9.02 18.16 2.44
C HIS A 80 9.45 19.54 1.92
N ASP A 81 9.66 19.67 0.61
CA ASP A 81 10.01 20.92 -0.06
C ASP A 81 8.89 21.96 0.09
N LEU A 82 7.63 21.55 -0.12
CA LEU A 82 6.47 22.42 0.09
C LEU A 82 6.36 22.89 1.55
N ASN A 83 6.62 22.01 2.53
CA ASN A 83 6.62 22.41 3.94
C ASN A 83 7.76 23.39 4.24
N SER A 84 8.96 23.17 3.69
CA SER A 84 10.10 24.07 3.83
C SER A 84 9.78 25.47 3.30
N VAL A 85 9.18 25.55 2.10
CA VAL A 85 8.74 26.83 1.50
C VAL A 85 7.68 27.52 2.37
N ARG A 86 6.71 26.78 2.92
CA ARG A 86 5.67 27.35 3.80
C ARG A 86 6.23 27.88 5.12
N VAL A 87 7.24 27.22 5.70
CA VAL A 87 7.90 27.69 6.92
C VAL A 87 8.66 28.98 6.66
N VAL A 88 9.44 29.03 5.57
CA VAL A 88 10.18 30.24 5.16
C VAL A 88 9.22 31.41 4.89
N ALA A 89 8.15 31.18 4.14
CA ALA A 89 7.15 32.20 3.83
C ALA A 89 6.34 32.70 5.06
N ARG A 90 6.32 31.93 6.16
CA ARG A 90 5.74 32.37 7.44
C ARG A 90 6.73 33.18 8.27
N ALA A 91 8.02 32.80 8.24
CA ALA A 91 9.07 33.51 8.94
C ALA A 91 9.27 34.93 8.36
N ASP A 92 9.21 35.07 7.04
CA ASP A 92 9.40 36.34 6.34
C ASP A 92 8.29 37.36 6.67
N ARG A 93 7.03 36.91 6.65
CA ARG A 93 5.87 37.72 7.08
C ARG A 93 5.95 38.22 8.53
N ARG A 94 6.66 37.50 9.41
CA ARG A 94 6.80 37.87 10.82
C ARG A 94 7.89 38.93 11.05
N ARG A 95 8.89 39.03 10.15
CA ARG A 95 9.90 40.09 10.18
C ARG A 95 9.36 41.42 9.69
N VAL A 96 8.54 41.41 8.63
CA VAL A 96 7.91 42.63 8.09
C VAL A 96 6.94 43.28 9.07
N ALA A 97 6.31 42.49 9.96
CA ALA A 97 5.38 43.00 10.97
C ALA A 97 6.05 43.51 12.27
N VAL A 98 7.39 43.38 12.40
CA VAL A 98 8.20 43.84 13.54
C VAL A 98 9.20 44.91 13.06
N SER A 99 8.77 45.76 12.13
CA SER A 99 9.50 46.94 11.66
C SER A 99 8.50 48.07 11.49
#